data_AF-A0A495UDG6-F1
#
_entry.id   AF-A0A495UDG6-F1
#
_cell.length_a   1.000
_cell.length_b   1.000
_cell.length_c   1.000
_cell.angle_alpha   90.00
_cell.angle_beta   90.00
_cell.angle_gamma   90.00
#
_symmetry.space_group_name_H-M   'P 1'
#
loop_
_entity.id
_entity.type
_entity.pdbx_description
1 polymer ?
#
loop_
_entity_poly.entity_id
_entity_poly.type
_entity_poly.pdbx_seq_one_letter_code
_entity_poly.pdbx_strand_id
1 'polypeptide(L)'
;MESRTRPRNMTGVGRVLVVVYAILALAATGRSFVQIVLRFDHAPLAFTLSAISAAVYIVATLALIFSASRAWYLVAWAAISFELVGVLVVGVFSLIRHDLFPEETVWSWFGSGYVFVPLVLPFVGIWWLVTHRPGREVAVPESEPMERSSW
;
A
#
# COMPACT_ATOMS: atom_id res chain seq x y z
N MET A 1 15.07 -1.25 -40.79
CA MET A 1 14.86 -2.15 -39.65
C MET A 1 14.47 -1.28 -38.46
N GLU A 2 13.17 -1.07 -38.25
CA GLU A 2 12.70 -0.10 -37.26
C GLU A 2 12.63 -0.78 -35.89
N SER A 3 13.63 -0.53 -35.06
CA SER A 3 13.63 -0.94 -33.66
C SER A 3 12.58 -0.13 -32.90
N ARG A 4 11.35 -0.62 -32.90
CA ARG A 4 10.24 -0.06 -32.13
C ARG A 4 10.54 -0.33 -30.65
N THR A 5 11.19 0.63 -29.99
CA THR A 5 11.44 0.62 -28.54
C THR A 5 10.09 0.56 -27.83
N ARG A 6 9.68 -0.63 -27.37
CA ARG A 6 8.47 -0.74 -26.53
C ARG A 6 8.73 0.06 -25.26
N PRO A 7 7.92 1.09 -24.94
CA PRO A 7 8.04 1.75 -23.66
C PRO A 7 7.84 0.69 -22.56
N ARG A 8 8.76 0.64 -21.58
CA ARG A 8 8.60 -0.17 -20.36
C ARG A 8 7.37 0.35 -19.62
N ASN A 9 6.21 -0.17 -19.99
CA ASN A 9 4.98 0.05 -19.30
C ASN A 9 5.10 -0.57 -17.91
N MET A 10 4.69 0.17 -16.86
CA MET A 10 4.29 -0.46 -15.60
C MET A 10 3.42 -1.67 -15.96
N THR A 11 3.84 -2.85 -15.51
CA THR A 11 3.12 -4.10 -15.76
C THR A 11 1.65 -3.89 -15.43
N GLY A 12 0.73 -4.38 -16.27
CA GLY A 12 -0.71 -4.11 -16.12
C GLY A 12 -1.24 -4.41 -14.71
N VAL A 13 -0.62 -5.38 -14.04
CA VAL A 13 -0.88 -5.77 -12.65
C VAL A 13 -0.61 -4.62 -11.65
N GLY A 14 0.50 -3.89 -11.79
CA GLY A 14 0.81 -2.79 -10.87
C GLY A 14 -0.21 -1.66 -10.93
N ARG A 15 -0.78 -1.40 -12.11
CA ARG A 15 -1.83 -0.39 -12.28
C ARG A 15 -3.14 -0.81 -11.64
N VAL A 16 -3.52 -2.08 -11.81
CA VAL A 16 -4.70 -2.64 -11.15
C VAL A 16 -4.55 -2.54 -9.63
N LEU A 17 -3.38 -2.92 -9.10
CA LEU A 17 -3.09 -2.83 -7.66
C LEU A 17 -3.30 -1.39 -7.14
N VAL A 18 -2.74 -0.39 -7.82
CA VAL A 18 -2.91 1.03 -7.47
C VAL A 18 -4.38 1.45 -7.49
N VAL A 19 -5.15 1.05 -8.51
CA VAL A 19 -6.57 1.40 -8.62
C VAL A 19 -7.38 0.78 -7.48
N VAL A 20 -7.13 -0.49 -7.15
CA VAL A 20 -7.82 -1.16 -6.04
C VAL A 20 -7.50 -0.46 -4.71
N TYR A 21 -6.23 -0.14 -4.46
CA TYR A 21 -5.83 0.65 -3.31
C TYR A 21 -6.50 2.03 -3.25
N ALA A 22 -6.59 2.73 -4.38
CA ALA A 22 -7.22 4.05 -4.46
C ALA A 22 -8.73 3.99 -4.15
N ILE A 23 -9.43 2.97 -4.66
CA ILE A 23 -10.86 2.76 -4.37
C ILE A 23 -11.06 2.47 -2.88
N LEU A 24 -10.25 1.59 -2.31
CA LEU A 24 -10.30 1.27 -0.88
C LEU A 24 -9.99 2.50 -0.02
N ALA A 25 -8.99 3.29 -0.39
CA ALA A 25 -8.64 4.55 0.26
C ALA A 25 -9.84 5.51 0.27
N LEU A 26 -10.49 5.71 -0.89
CA LEU A 26 -11.65 6.59 -1.00
C LEU A 26 -12.83 6.09 -0.16
N ALA A 27 -13.14 4.79 -0.24
CA ALA A 27 -14.24 4.18 0.50
C ALA A 27 -13.99 4.25 2.03
N ALA A 28 -12.78 3.93 2.47
CA ALA A 28 -12.37 4.00 3.87
C ALA A 28 -12.39 5.45 4.38
N THR A 29 -11.88 6.40 3.59
CA THR A 29 -11.87 7.82 3.95
C THR A 29 -13.29 8.36 4.11
N GLY A 30 -14.18 8.11 3.13
CA GLY A 30 -15.56 8.57 3.18
C GLY A 30 -16.32 7.99 4.39
N ARG A 31 -16.20 6.68 4.64
CA ARG A 31 -16.83 6.02 5.78
C ARG A 31 -16.32 6.57 7.11
N SER A 32 -15.00 6.64 7.28
CA SER A 32 -14.37 7.09 8.53
C SER A 32 -14.68 8.55 8.82
N PHE A 33 -14.67 9.41 7.80
CA PHE A 33 -14.99 10.83 7.95
C PHE A 33 -16.42 11.03 8.46
N VAL A 34 -17.40 10.39 7.83
CA VAL A 34 -18.81 10.47 8.23
C VAL A 34 -19.01 9.90 9.64
N GLN A 35 -18.35 8.78 9.97
CA GLN A 35 -18.43 8.15 11.28
C GLN A 35 -17.85 9.05 12.39
N ILE A 36 -16.67 9.63 12.18
CA ILE A 36 -16.01 10.52 13.14
C ILE A 36 -16.83 11.81 13.33
N VAL A 37 -17.23 12.47 12.25
CA VAL A 37 -17.92 13.77 12.34
C VAL A 37 -19.30 13.64 13.01
N LEU A 38 -20.01 12.56 12.77
CA LEU A 38 -21.40 12.42 13.23
C LEU A 38 -21.55 11.63 14.53
N ARG A 39 -20.63 10.71 14.83
CA ARG A 39 -20.87 9.65 15.81
C ARG A 39 -19.64 9.26 16.64
N PHE A 40 -18.57 10.07 16.70
CA PHE A 40 -17.29 9.67 17.32
C PHE A 40 -17.43 8.97 18.68
N ASP A 41 -18.28 9.50 19.57
CA ASP A 41 -18.46 9.00 20.93
C ASP A 41 -19.12 7.61 21.01
N HIS A 42 -19.72 7.13 19.92
CA HIS A 42 -20.42 5.85 19.88
C HIS A 42 -19.47 4.65 19.82
N ALA A 43 -18.39 4.77 19.05
CA ALA A 43 -17.41 3.70 18.87
C ALA A 43 -16.02 4.29 18.52
N PRO A 44 -15.39 5.03 19.46
CA PRO A 44 -14.19 5.82 19.17
C PRO A 44 -13.04 4.95 18.66
N LEU A 45 -12.83 3.77 19.25
CA LEU A 45 -11.79 2.82 18.80
C LEU A 45 -12.01 2.36 17.34
N ALA A 46 -13.23 1.97 17.00
CA ALA A 46 -13.55 1.47 15.66
C ALA A 46 -13.37 2.56 14.59
N PHE A 47 -13.76 3.79 14.91
CA PHE A 47 -13.67 4.91 13.98
C PHE A 47 -12.22 5.41 13.84
N THR A 48 -11.44 5.43 14.91
CA THR A 48 -10.00 5.71 14.84
C THR A 48 -9.28 4.65 13.99
N LEU A 49 -9.57 3.36 14.18
CA LEU A 49 -8.97 2.30 13.37
C LEU A 49 -9.34 2.40 11.89
N SER A 50 -10.59 2.78 11.58
CA SER A 50 -11.00 3.03 10.20
C SER A 50 -10.27 4.24 9.59
N ALA A 51 -10.07 5.32 10.35
CA ALA A 51 -9.29 6.47 9.89
C ALA A 51 -7.80 6.14 9.69
N ILE A 52 -7.20 5.35 10.58
CA ILE A 52 -5.84 4.83 10.41
C ILE A 52 -5.75 4.00 9.13
N SER A 53 -6.71 3.09 8.92
CA SER A 53 -6.77 2.27 7.70
C SER A 53 -6.87 3.14 6.44
N ALA A 54 -7.72 4.18 6.44
CA ALA A 54 -7.82 5.12 5.34
C ALA A 54 -6.48 5.80 5.03
N ALA A 55 -5.77 6.29 6.06
CA ALA A 55 -4.46 6.90 5.89
C ALA A 55 -3.43 5.91 5.31
N VAL A 56 -3.42 4.66 5.80
CA VAL A 56 -2.55 3.60 5.29
C VAL A 56 -2.81 3.32 3.81
N TYR A 57 -4.07 3.23 3.39
CA TYR A 57 -4.38 2.98 1.97
C TYR A 57 -3.99 4.15 1.06
N ILE A 58 -4.14 5.39 1.53
CA ILE A 58 -3.64 6.57 0.80
C ILE A 58 -2.11 6.47 0.64
N VAL A 59 -1.39 6.20 1.74
CA VAL A 59 0.07 6.08 1.70
C VAL A 59 0.51 4.91 0.81
N ALA A 60 -0.14 3.75 0.90
CA ALA A 60 0.15 2.60 0.04
C ALA A 60 -0.08 2.93 -1.44
N THR A 61 -1.18 3.62 -1.77
CA THR A 61 -1.49 4.08 -3.13
C THR A 61 -0.36 4.97 -3.67
N LEU A 62 0.01 6.02 -2.91
CA LEU A 62 1.06 6.94 -3.31
C LEU A 62 2.41 6.24 -3.43
N ALA A 63 2.74 5.37 -2.48
CA ALA A 63 4.00 4.65 -2.47
C ALA A 63 4.12 3.68 -3.65
N LEU A 64 3.03 3.02 -4.05
CA LEU A 64 3.01 2.17 -5.25
C LEU A 64 3.17 2.99 -6.53
N ILE A 65 2.51 4.15 -6.62
CA ILE A 65 2.66 5.07 -7.76
C ILE A 65 4.12 5.52 -7.93
N PHE A 66 4.79 5.87 -6.82
CA PHE A 66 6.16 6.41 -6.84
C PHE A 66 7.25 5.37 -6.55
N SER A 67 6.91 4.09 -6.51
CA SER A 67 7.78 2.96 -6.13
C SER A 67 9.03 2.77 -6.99
N ALA A 68 9.13 3.47 -8.13
CA ALA A 68 10.35 3.55 -8.93
C ALA A 68 11.55 4.10 -8.12
N SER A 69 11.29 4.98 -7.14
CA SER A 69 12.29 5.45 -6.19
C SER A 69 12.47 4.45 -5.05
N ARG A 70 13.72 4.24 -4.62
CA ARG A 70 14.04 3.34 -3.51
C ARG A 70 13.38 3.77 -2.19
N ALA A 71 13.22 5.07 -1.94
CA ALA A 71 12.56 5.55 -0.74
C ALA A 71 11.08 5.14 -0.73
N TRP A 72 10.37 5.40 -1.83
CA TRP A 72 8.95 5.04 -1.98
C TRP A 72 8.73 3.53 -2.03
N TYR A 73 9.67 2.76 -2.57
CA TYR A 73 9.64 1.30 -2.49
C TYR A 73 9.65 0.79 -1.04
N LEU A 74 10.48 1.39 -0.17
CA LEU A 74 10.50 1.05 1.27
C LEU A 74 9.20 1.47 1.97
N VAL A 75 8.65 2.64 1.62
CA VAL A 75 7.36 3.10 2.14
C VAL A 75 6.23 2.15 1.72
N ALA A 76 6.23 1.66 0.48
CA ALA A 76 5.26 0.69 0.00
C ALA A 76 5.34 -0.61 0.81
N TRP A 77 6.54 -1.12 1.06
CA TRP A 77 6.76 -2.27 1.94
C TRP A 77 6.22 -2.06 3.35
N ALA A 78 6.53 -0.90 3.95
CA ALA A 78 6.08 -0.57 5.30
C ALA A 78 4.56 -0.47 5.37
N ALA A 79 3.93 0.25 4.44
CA ALA A 79 2.48 0.44 4.39
C ALA A 79 1.73 -0.89 4.20
N ILE A 80 2.19 -1.72 3.26
CA ILE A 80 1.56 -3.01 2.96
C ILE A 80 1.75 -4.01 4.12
N SER A 81 2.93 -4.01 4.76
CA SER A 81 3.15 -4.86 5.94
C SER A 81 2.28 -4.42 7.11
N PHE A 82 2.14 -3.10 7.30
CA PHE A 82 1.29 -2.54 8.34
C PHE A 82 -0.19 -2.88 8.10
N GLU A 83 -0.66 -2.77 6.86
CA GLU A 83 -2.00 -3.21 6.47
C GLU A 83 -2.24 -4.69 6.78
N LEU A 84 -1.31 -5.57 6.38
CA LEU A 84 -1.42 -7.00 6.64
C LEU A 84 -1.54 -7.29 8.15
N VAL A 85 -0.66 -6.68 8.95
CA VAL A 85 -0.71 -6.82 10.41
C VAL A 85 -2.02 -6.27 10.96
N GLY A 86 -2.46 -5.10 10.49
CA GLY A 86 -3.71 -4.46 10.89
C GLY A 86 -4.93 -5.35 10.63
N VAL A 87 -5.04 -5.91 9.42
CA VAL A 87 -6.14 -6.80 9.02
C VAL A 87 -6.16 -8.09 9.83
N LEU A 88 -5.00 -8.69 10.08
CA LEU A 88 -4.91 -9.92 10.86
C LEU A 88 -5.23 -9.67 12.33
N VAL A 89 -4.63 -8.64 12.93
CA VAL A 89 -4.86 -8.29 14.34
C VAL A 89 -6.32 -7.91 14.54
N VAL A 90 -6.82 -6.89 13.82
CA VAL A 90 -8.21 -6.44 13.99
C VAL A 90 -9.19 -7.53 13.61
N GLY A 91 -8.95 -8.30 12.55
CA GLY A 91 -9.80 -9.43 12.18
C GLY A 91 -9.90 -10.50 13.27
N VAL A 92 -8.78 -10.89 13.88
CA VAL A 92 -8.76 -11.83 15.01
C VAL A 92 -9.46 -11.25 16.23
N PHE A 93 -9.21 -9.98 16.56
CA PHE A 93 -9.86 -9.32 17.68
C PHE A 93 -11.38 -9.18 17.46
N SER A 94 -11.85 -8.99 16.23
CA SER A 94 -13.29 -9.02 15.90
C SER A 94 -13.93 -10.38 16.21
N LEU A 95 -13.19 -11.49 16.08
CA LEU A 95 -13.68 -12.83 16.42
C LEU A 95 -13.75 -13.07 17.93
N ILE A 96 -12.72 -12.65 18.66
CA ILE A 96 -12.52 -13.01 20.08
C ILE A 96 -13.18 -11.99 21.02
N ARG A 97 -13.22 -10.72 20.64
CA ARG A 97 -13.65 -9.59 21.48
C ARG A 97 -14.60 -8.67 20.72
N HIS A 98 -15.78 -9.21 20.41
CA HIS A 98 -16.84 -8.45 19.75
C HIS A 98 -17.26 -7.21 20.56
N ASP A 99 -17.11 -7.25 21.89
CA ASP A 99 -17.38 -6.12 22.80
C ASP A 99 -16.52 -4.88 22.53
N LEU A 100 -15.31 -5.05 21.95
CA LEU A 100 -14.39 -3.94 21.66
C LEU A 100 -14.74 -3.21 20.34
N PHE A 101 -15.60 -3.79 19.51
CA PHE A 101 -16.00 -3.24 18.21
C PHE A 101 -17.52 -3.17 18.12
N PRO A 102 -18.16 -2.18 18.79
CA PRO A 102 -19.59 -1.94 18.64
C PRO A 102 -19.99 -1.64 17.19
N GLU A 103 -19.03 -1.13 16.41
CA GLU A 103 -19.15 -0.80 15.00
C GLU A 103 -18.00 -1.43 14.22
N GLU A 104 -18.29 -1.82 12.98
CA GLU A 104 -17.30 -2.42 12.10
C GLU A 104 -16.29 -1.40 11.57
N THR A 105 -15.03 -1.80 11.57
CA THR A 105 -13.91 -1.14 10.91
C THR A 105 -13.65 -1.73 9.54
N VAL A 106 -12.82 -1.07 8.74
CA VAL A 106 -12.39 -1.60 7.43
C VAL A 106 -11.66 -2.94 7.53
N TRP A 107 -11.03 -3.21 8.68
CA TRP A 107 -10.28 -4.45 8.94
C TRP A 107 -11.08 -5.48 9.75
N SER A 108 -12.29 -5.13 10.21
CA SER A 108 -13.11 -6.04 11.01
C SER A 108 -13.44 -7.29 10.21
N TRP A 109 -13.42 -8.45 10.88
CA TRP A 109 -13.66 -9.76 10.26
C TRP A 109 -12.78 -9.98 9.01
N PHE A 110 -11.52 -9.53 9.07
CA PHE A 110 -10.55 -9.57 7.97
C PHE A 110 -10.99 -8.77 6.73
N GLY A 111 -11.82 -7.75 6.90
CA GLY A 111 -12.34 -6.93 5.82
C GLY A 111 -13.52 -7.55 5.06
N SER A 112 -14.35 -8.35 5.74
CA SER A 112 -15.54 -8.99 5.14
C SER A 112 -16.50 -7.97 4.51
N GLY A 113 -16.67 -6.79 5.12
CA GLY A 113 -17.46 -5.67 4.58
C GLY A 113 -16.93 -5.10 3.26
N TYR A 114 -15.72 -5.49 2.86
CA TYR A 114 -15.07 -5.14 1.60
C TYR A 114 -14.72 -6.41 0.79
N VAL A 115 -15.47 -7.50 0.98
CA VAL A 115 -15.29 -8.78 0.26
C VAL A 115 -13.87 -9.33 0.42
N PHE A 116 -13.29 -9.20 1.62
CA PHE A 116 -11.94 -9.64 1.98
C PHE A 116 -10.82 -9.00 1.16
N VAL A 117 -11.09 -7.92 0.44
CA VAL A 117 -10.06 -7.20 -0.33
C VAL A 117 -8.89 -6.75 0.56
N PRO A 118 -9.10 -6.19 1.78
CA PRO A 118 -8.01 -5.85 2.69
C PRO A 118 -7.13 -7.05 3.09
N LEU A 119 -7.68 -8.27 3.11
CA LEU A 119 -6.90 -9.46 3.42
C LEU A 119 -6.04 -9.91 2.25
N VAL A 120 -6.54 -9.83 1.02
CA VAL A 120 -5.86 -10.34 -0.18
C VAL A 120 -4.83 -9.35 -0.71
N LEU A 121 -5.14 -8.05 -0.68
CA LEU A 121 -4.31 -6.99 -1.23
C LEU A 121 -2.84 -7.03 -0.75
N PRO A 122 -2.55 -7.21 0.54
CA PRO A 122 -1.17 -7.16 1.01
C PRO A 122 -0.31 -8.28 0.43
N PHE A 123 -0.87 -9.47 0.24
CA PHE A 123 -0.14 -10.58 -0.38
C PHE A 123 0.20 -10.27 -1.85
N VAL A 124 -0.77 -9.72 -2.60
CA VAL A 124 -0.55 -9.31 -3.99
C VAL A 124 0.45 -8.16 -4.08
N GLY A 125 0.37 -7.19 -3.16
CA GLY A 125 1.28 -6.05 -3.10
C GLY A 125 2.72 -6.45 -2.76
N ILE A 126 2.90 -7.32 -1.76
CA ILE A 126 4.20 -7.92 -1.42
C ILE A 126 4.77 -8.68 -2.62
N TRP A 127 3.98 -9.56 -3.23
CA TRP A 127 4.40 -10.31 -4.41
C TRP A 127 4.83 -9.39 -5.56
N TRP A 128 4.08 -8.31 -5.80
CA TRP A 128 4.42 -7.31 -6.80
C TRP A 128 5.74 -6.59 -6.48
N LEU A 129 5.95 -6.17 -5.23
CA LEU A 129 7.18 -5.50 -4.78
C LEU A 129 8.41 -6.42 -4.84
N VAL A 130 8.26 -7.70 -4.51
CA VAL A 130 9.34 -8.70 -4.65
C VAL A 130 9.73 -8.86 -6.12
N THR A 131 8.75 -8.89 -7.02
CA THR A 131 8.96 -9.08 -8.46
C THR A 131 9.49 -7.82 -9.15
N HIS A 132 9.17 -6.62 -8.65
CA HIS A 132 9.52 -5.32 -9.25
C HIS A 132 10.51 -4.53 -8.39
N ARG A 133 11.60 -5.18 -7.96
CA ARG A 133 12.64 -4.51 -7.17
C ARG A 133 13.32 -3.39 -8.01
N PRO A 134 13.38 -2.14 -7.52
CA PRO A 134 14.06 -1.07 -8.24
C PRO A 134 15.52 -1.48 -8.48
N GLY A 135 15.91 -1.51 -9.76
CA GLY A 135 17.22 -1.96 -10.20
C GLY A 135 18.29 -1.19 -9.44
N ARG A 136 19.24 -1.93 -8.86
CA ARG A 136 20.44 -1.37 -8.24
C ARG A 136 21.10 -0.51 -9.30
N GLU A 137 21.07 0.80 -9.12
CA GLU A 137 21.75 1.76 -9.99
C GLU A 137 23.19 1.26 -10.10
N VAL A 138 23.54 0.73 -11.27
CA VAL A 138 24.89 0.22 -11.52
C VAL A 138 25.73 1.47 -11.48
N ALA A 139 26.50 1.64 -10.41
CA ALA A 139 27.53 2.67 -10.34
C ALA A 139 28.39 2.49 -11.59
N VAL A 140 28.26 3.41 -12.54
CA VAL A 140 29.16 3.47 -13.69
C VAL A 140 30.54 3.65 -13.06
N PRO A 141 31.48 2.70 -13.22
CA PRO A 141 32.83 2.88 -12.71
C PRO A 141 33.30 4.21 -13.28
N GLU A 142 33.70 5.12 -12.40
CA GLU A 142 34.29 6.39 -12.76
C GLU A 142 35.37 6.08 -13.80
N SER A 143 35.14 6.48 -15.05
CA SER A 143 36.10 6.27 -16.12
C SER A 143 37.39 6.91 -15.63
N GLU A 144 38.39 6.07 -15.33
CA GLU A 144 39.70 6.54 -14.93
C GLU A 144 40.05 7.73 -15.83
N PRO A 145 40.42 8.88 -15.26
CA PRO A 145 40.84 10.00 -16.08
C PRO A 145 42.00 9.48 -16.89
N MET A 146 41.76 9.29 -18.20
CA MET A 146 42.77 8.89 -19.17
C MET A 146 44.01 9.69 -18.85
N GLU A 147 45.01 8.98 -18.31
CA GLU A 147 46.32 9.50 -18.02
C GLU A 147 46.74 10.19 -19.30
N ARG A 148 46.69 11.52 -19.25
CA ARG A 148 46.95 12.40 -20.39
C ARG A 148 48.42 12.19 -20.69
N SER A 149 48.68 11.27 -21.59
CA SER A 149 50.01 10.85 -22.01
C SER A 149 50.84 12.09 -22.26
N SER A 150 51.79 12.31 -21.35
CA SER A 150 52.82 13.32 -21.45
C SER A 150 53.77 12.92 -22.57
N TRP A 151 53.52 13.40 -23.79
CA TRP A 151 54.49 13.44 -24.88
C TRP A 151 54.25 14.70 -25.70
#